data_AF-A0A4P6HAM7-F1
#
_entry.id   AF-A0A4P6HAM7-F1
#
_cell.length_a   1.000
_cell.length_b   1.000
_cell.length_c   1.000
_cell.angle_alpha   90.00
_cell.angle_beta   90.00
_cell.angle_gamma   90.00
#
_symmetry.space_group_name_H-M   'P 1'
#
loop_
_entity.id
_entity.type
_entity.pdbx_description
1 polymer ?
#
loop_
_entity_poly.entity_id
_entity_poly.type
_entity_poly.pdbx_seq_one_letter_code
_entity_poly.pdbx_strand_id
1 'polypeptide(L)'
;MSAFSSPNDEQVACVRAFNRFYTRQIGLLEEVLLKSPFSLSEARVLFDLAQRDGQSAAELGRELGLDAGYLSRMLKKFEERGLVLRQAQADDARQSAIALTDAGRRTFAGLDEASNNEIGTLLDQLPAERRETLVTAMMTIMRLLGDGIEPKVPYILRPLQTGDVGWITHRQGLLYAQEYGWDETYEALVAEILVGFVRFYDPKKERAWVAERNGEVVGSVFAVHQSDDVAKLRLLYVEPSARGLGIGKRLVDECIAFARSRGYKTLTLWTNDILVAARRIYQDAGFKLAKEERHTSFGKELVGQIWNLEL
;
A
#
# COMPACT_ATOMS: atom_id res chain seq x y z
N MET A 1 16.95 -13.92 12.06
CA MET A 1 16.99 -13.43 13.45
C MET A 1 15.71 -12.65 13.69
N SER A 2 14.96 -13.01 14.73
CA SER A 2 13.59 -12.54 15.02
C SER A 2 13.56 -11.04 15.34
N ALA A 3 12.99 -10.23 14.45
CA ALA A 3 12.92 -8.77 14.53
C ALA A 3 11.70 -8.26 15.33
N PHE A 4 11.36 -8.91 16.45
CA PHE A 4 10.25 -8.47 17.29
C PHE A 4 10.76 -8.22 18.71
N SER A 5 11.06 -6.96 19.02
CA SER A 5 11.17 -6.48 20.40
C SER A 5 9.78 -6.37 21.01
N SER A 6 9.62 -6.71 22.29
CA SER A 6 8.36 -6.50 23.01
C SER A 6 7.93 -5.02 22.93
N PRO A 7 6.63 -4.73 22.78
CA PRO A 7 6.14 -3.36 22.79
C PRO A 7 6.44 -2.71 24.14
N ASN A 8 6.81 -1.42 24.12
CA ASN A 8 7.03 -0.65 25.34
C ASN A 8 5.69 -0.17 25.94
N ASP A 9 5.71 0.23 27.22
CA ASP A 9 4.49 0.62 27.95
C ASP A 9 3.79 1.84 27.31
N GLU A 10 4.54 2.75 26.70
CA GLU A 10 4.01 3.93 26.00
C GLU A 10 3.22 3.53 24.74
N GLN A 11 3.74 2.58 23.96
CA GLN A 11 3.07 2.01 22.79
C GLN A 11 1.75 1.34 23.19
N VAL A 12 1.78 0.52 24.24
CA VAL A 12 0.56 -0.15 24.77
C VAL A 12 -0.45 0.88 25.28
N ALA A 13 0.00 1.89 26.02
CA ALA A 13 -0.87 2.94 26.54
C ALA A 13 -1.53 3.75 25.41
N CYS A 14 -0.78 4.08 24.35
CA CYS A 14 -1.28 4.78 23.18
C CYS A 14 -2.40 4.01 22.47
N VAL A 15 -2.18 2.72 22.17
CA VAL A 15 -3.20 1.87 21.53
C VAL A 15 -4.44 1.73 22.40
N ARG A 16 -4.28 1.55 23.72
CA ARG A 16 -5.42 1.48 24.65
C ARG A 16 -6.19 2.81 24.72
N ALA A 17 -5.50 3.94 24.67
CA ALA A 17 -6.14 5.25 24.62
C ALA A 17 -6.92 5.46 23.32
N PHE A 18 -6.31 5.09 22.17
CA PHE A 18 -6.97 5.09 20.87
C PHE A 18 -8.24 4.24 20.88
N ASN A 19 -8.18 2.99 21.36
CA ASN A 19 -9.36 2.11 21.39
C ASN A 19 -10.50 2.71 22.23
N ARG A 20 -10.21 3.26 23.42
CA ARG A 20 -11.23 3.90 24.27
C ARG A 20 -11.83 5.13 23.61
N PHE A 21 -11.00 5.95 22.95
CA PHE A 21 -11.45 7.12 22.21
C PHE A 21 -12.34 6.70 21.03
N TYR A 22 -11.87 5.75 20.22
CA TYR A 22 -12.55 5.33 19.00
C TYR A 22 -13.86 4.60 19.28
N THR A 23 -13.91 3.72 20.28
CA THR A 23 -15.14 3.07 20.77
C THR A 23 -16.23 4.09 21.13
N ARG A 24 -15.85 5.24 21.71
CA ARG A 24 -16.79 6.33 22.01
C ARG A 24 -17.19 7.06 20.72
N GLN A 25 -16.23 7.31 19.83
CA GLN A 25 -16.46 8.05 18.59
C GLN A 25 -17.44 7.34 17.65
N ILE A 26 -17.39 6.00 17.58
CA ILE A 26 -18.27 5.19 16.71
C ILE A 26 -19.57 4.76 17.40
N GLY A 27 -19.87 5.29 18.60
CA GLY A 27 -21.08 4.95 19.33
C GLY A 27 -21.21 3.46 19.68
N LEU A 28 -20.11 2.72 19.83
CA LEU A 28 -20.13 1.25 20.05
C LEU A 28 -20.89 0.84 21.33
N LEU A 29 -20.97 1.75 22.30
CA LEU A 29 -21.68 1.54 23.56
C LEU A 29 -23.16 1.91 23.49
N GLU A 30 -23.64 2.41 22.36
CA GLU A 30 -25.06 2.64 22.12
C GLU A 30 -25.77 1.29 21.90
N GLU A 31 -26.95 1.12 22.50
CA GLU A 31 -27.71 -0.14 22.45
C GLU A 31 -28.20 -0.46 21.01
N VAL A 32 -28.26 0.55 20.16
CA VAL A 32 -28.76 0.49 18.78
C VAL A 32 -27.89 1.36 17.88
N LEU A 33 -27.46 0.80 16.74
CA LEU A 33 -26.60 1.47 15.79
C LEU A 33 -27.39 2.52 15.00
N LEU A 34 -26.89 3.75 14.88
CA LEU A 34 -27.43 4.79 13.99
C LEU A 34 -28.93 5.11 14.21
N LYS A 35 -29.42 4.99 15.46
CA LYS A 35 -30.85 5.07 15.80
C LYS A 35 -31.74 4.07 15.04
N SER A 36 -31.16 2.99 14.55
CA SER A 36 -31.87 1.89 13.89
C SER A 36 -32.37 0.86 14.91
N PRO A 37 -33.28 -0.07 14.56
CA PRO A 37 -33.68 -1.16 15.45
C PRO A 37 -32.66 -2.32 15.48
N PHE A 38 -31.40 -2.09 15.10
CA PHE A 38 -30.36 -3.11 15.00
C PHE A 38 -29.18 -2.78 15.91
N SER A 39 -28.69 -3.80 16.60
CA SER A 39 -27.37 -3.75 17.26
C SER A 39 -26.24 -3.73 16.23
N LEU A 40 -25.02 -3.38 16.65
CA LEU A 40 -23.86 -3.40 15.77
C LEU A 40 -23.63 -4.80 15.15
N SER A 41 -23.73 -5.86 15.94
CA SER A 41 -23.54 -7.23 15.47
C SER A 41 -24.59 -7.61 14.42
N GLU A 42 -25.84 -7.18 14.61
CA GLU A 42 -26.92 -7.40 13.64
C GLU A 42 -26.69 -6.64 12.33
N ALA A 43 -26.32 -5.36 12.42
CA ALA A 43 -25.98 -4.56 11.24
C ALA A 43 -24.77 -5.13 10.49
N ARG A 44 -23.77 -5.64 11.22
CA ARG A 44 -22.57 -6.24 10.64
C ARG A 44 -22.89 -7.54 9.89
N VAL A 45 -23.77 -8.37 10.42
CA VAL A 45 -24.25 -9.56 9.71
C VAL A 45 -24.99 -9.19 8.42
N LEU A 46 -25.86 -8.17 8.46
CA LEU A 46 -26.55 -7.69 7.26
C LEU A 46 -25.57 -7.12 6.21
N PHE A 47 -24.52 -6.42 6.65
CA PHE A 47 -23.46 -5.91 5.78
C PHE A 47 -22.70 -7.02 5.07
N ASP A 48 -22.21 -8.02 5.80
CA ASP A 48 -21.44 -9.12 5.22
C ASP A 48 -22.30 -9.91 4.22
N LEU A 49 -23.57 -10.20 4.57
CA LEU A 49 -24.52 -10.85 3.66
C LEU A 49 -24.85 -10.01 2.41
N ALA A 50 -24.90 -8.68 2.53
CA ALA A 50 -25.12 -7.80 1.37
C ALA A 50 -23.94 -7.80 0.39
N GLN A 51 -22.71 -7.97 0.89
CA GLN A 51 -21.49 -8.02 0.07
C GLN A 51 -21.26 -9.40 -0.55
N ARG A 52 -21.74 -10.46 0.10
CA ARG A 52 -21.56 -11.85 -0.33
C ARG A 52 -22.81 -12.66 -0.05
N ASP A 53 -23.70 -12.73 -1.04
CA ASP A 53 -24.87 -13.62 -0.97
C ASP A 53 -24.43 -15.10 -0.98
N GLY A 54 -25.18 -15.94 -0.27
CA GLY A 54 -25.05 -17.40 -0.33
C GLY A 54 -24.03 -18.02 0.63
N GLN A 55 -23.45 -17.24 1.53
CA GLN A 55 -22.56 -17.74 2.59
C GLN A 55 -23.31 -18.66 3.56
N SER A 56 -22.62 -19.66 4.09
CA SER A 56 -23.13 -20.49 5.18
C SER A 56 -23.05 -19.76 6.52
N ALA A 57 -23.88 -20.17 7.49
CA ALA A 57 -23.81 -19.64 8.85
C ALA A 57 -22.42 -19.86 9.50
N ALA A 58 -21.74 -20.95 9.15
CA ALA A 58 -20.43 -21.29 9.69
C ALA A 58 -19.32 -20.38 9.16
N GLU A 59 -19.38 -20.00 7.88
CA GLU A 59 -18.45 -19.03 7.29
C GLU A 59 -18.67 -17.65 7.87
N LEU A 60 -19.93 -17.20 7.92
CA LEU A 60 -20.30 -15.90 8.48
C LEU A 60 -19.88 -15.75 9.95
N GLY A 61 -20.08 -16.80 10.78
CA GLY A 61 -19.66 -16.79 12.18
C GLY A 61 -18.14 -16.71 12.35
N ARG A 62 -17.38 -17.38 11.46
CA ARG A 62 -15.92 -17.36 11.48
C ARG A 62 -15.36 -16.00 11.07
N GLU A 63 -15.87 -15.40 9.99
CA GLU A 63 -15.44 -14.09 9.50
C GLU A 63 -15.73 -12.98 10.51
N LEU A 64 -16.88 -13.05 11.20
CA LEU A 64 -17.30 -12.03 12.18
C LEU A 64 -16.84 -12.30 13.62
N GLY A 65 -16.18 -13.44 13.88
CA GLY A 65 -15.79 -13.85 15.24
C GLY A 65 -16.99 -14.05 16.19
N LEU A 66 -18.15 -14.45 15.66
CA LEU A 66 -19.38 -14.66 16.43
C LEU A 66 -19.55 -16.12 16.83
N ASP A 67 -20.06 -16.34 18.05
CA ASP A 67 -20.47 -17.67 18.52
C ASP A 67 -21.61 -18.24 17.65
N ALA A 68 -21.52 -19.52 17.32
CA ALA A 68 -22.49 -20.21 16.45
C ALA A 68 -23.91 -20.20 17.04
N GLY A 69 -24.05 -20.32 18.36
CA GLY A 69 -25.34 -20.25 19.04
C GLY A 69 -25.94 -18.84 18.99
N TYR A 70 -25.11 -17.82 19.18
CA TYR A 70 -25.52 -16.42 19.05
C TYR A 70 -25.95 -16.07 17.62
N LEU A 71 -25.14 -16.42 16.62
CA LEU A 71 -25.43 -16.17 15.21
C LEU A 71 -26.71 -16.90 14.75
N SER A 72 -26.90 -18.16 15.15
CA SER A 72 -28.10 -18.92 14.80
C SER A 72 -29.39 -18.27 15.34
N ARG A 73 -29.37 -17.77 16.59
CA ARG A 73 -30.48 -17.00 17.17
C ARG A 73 -30.75 -15.70 16.41
N MET A 74 -29.68 -15.00 15.99
CA MET A 74 -29.79 -13.77 15.22
C MET A 74 -30.40 -14.00 13.83
N LEU A 75 -29.90 -14.99 13.10
CA LEU A 75 -30.43 -15.36 11.78
C LEU A 75 -31.90 -15.76 11.84
N LYS A 76 -32.30 -16.52 12.88
CA LYS A 76 -33.71 -16.86 13.09
C LYS A 76 -34.60 -15.61 13.25
N LYS A 77 -34.16 -14.62 14.04
CA LYS A 77 -34.88 -13.34 14.17
C LYS A 77 -34.97 -12.59 12.84
N PHE A 78 -33.91 -12.64 12.02
CA PHE A 78 -33.94 -12.03 10.70
C PHE A 78 -34.91 -12.74 9.74
N GLU A 79 -35.00 -14.06 9.80
CA GLU A 79 -36.00 -14.83 9.03
C GLU A 79 -37.43 -14.48 9.47
N GLU A 80 -37.68 -14.42 10.78
CA GLU A 80 -38.98 -14.01 11.35
C GLU A 80 -39.38 -12.58 10.92
N ARG A 81 -38.39 -11.70 10.74
CA ARG A 81 -38.57 -10.33 10.23
C ARG A 81 -38.58 -10.24 8.70
N GLY A 82 -38.45 -11.37 7.99
CA GLY A 82 -38.42 -11.43 6.53
C GLY A 82 -37.19 -10.76 5.89
N LEU A 83 -36.09 -10.60 6.63
CA LEU A 83 -34.87 -9.92 6.17
C LEU A 83 -33.89 -10.88 5.47
N VAL A 84 -33.86 -12.14 5.89
CA VAL A 84 -32.99 -13.17 5.30
C VAL A 84 -33.81 -14.40 4.94
N LEU A 85 -33.27 -15.18 4.02
CA LEU A 85 -33.81 -16.47 3.61
C LEU A 85 -32.69 -17.51 3.64
N ARG A 86 -33.05 -18.75 4.02
CA ARG A 86 -32.17 -19.92 3.94
C ARG A 86 -32.57 -20.79 2.76
N GLN A 87 -31.60 -21.09 1.91
CA GLN A 87 -31.73 -22.07 0.83
C GLN A 87 -30.80 -23.25 1.13
N ALA A 88 -31.28 -24.47 0.93
CA ALA A 88 -30.42 -25.64 0.99
C ALA A 88 -29.36 -25.53 -0.13
N GLN A 89 -28.08 -25.69 0.21
CA GLN A 89 -27.04 -25.74 -0.82
C GLN A 89 -27.16 -27.04 -1.62
N ALA A 90 -26.95 -26.95 -2.94
CA ALA A 90 -27.04 -28.09 -3.85
C ALA A 90 -26.02 -29.20 -3.52
N ASP A 91 -24.87 -28.84 -2.95
CA ASP A 91 -23.75 -29.74 -2.69
C ASP A 91 -23.77 -30.37 -1.28
N ASP A 92 -24.46 -29.76 -0.31
CA ASP A 92 -24.61 -30.29 1.05
C ASP A 92 -25.92 -29.78 1.69
N ALA A 93 -26.94 -30.65 1.79
CA ALA A 93 -28.23 -30.32 2.40
C ALA A 93 -28.12 -29.97 3.91
N ARG A 94 -26.97 -30.22 4.55
CA ARG A 94 -26.70 -29.83 5.94
C ARG A 94 -26.21 -28.38 6.05
N GLN A 95 -25.83 -27.77 4.93
CA GLN A 95 -25.42 -26.36 4.86
C GLN A 95 -26.50 -25.56 4.14
N SER A 96 -27.02 -24.54 4.83
CA SER A 96 -27.96 -23.60 4.26
C SER A 96 -27.21 -22.33 3.86
N ALA A 97 -27.29 -21.99 2.58
CA ALA A 97 -26.88 -20.70 2.05
C ALA A 97 -27.84 -19.63 2.57
N ILE A 98 -27.29 -18.57 3.16
CA ILE A 98 -28.05 -17.44 3.67
C ILE A 98 -27.96 -16.32 2.64
N ALA A 99 -29.09 -15.72 2.30
CA ALA A 99 -29.15 -14.57 1.42
C ALA A 99 -30.09 -13.52 1.99
N LEU A 100 -29.86 -12.25 1.66
CA LEU A 100 -30.82 -11.20 1.96
C LEU A 100 -32.07 -11.36 1.08
N THR A 101 -33.24 -11.09 1.66
CA THR A 101 -34.46 -10.83 0.87
C THR A 101 -34.42 -9.41 0.29
N ASP A 102 -35.38 -9.05 -0.54
CA ASP A 102 -35.53 -7.66 -0.99
C ASP A 102 -35.89 -6.69 0.14
N ALA A 103 -36.53 -7.18 1.20
CA ALA A 103 -36.75 -6.40 2.42
C ALA A 103 -35.45 -6.26 3.23
N GLY A 104 -34.65 -7.32 3.31
CA GLY A 104 -33.29 -7.31 3.89
C GLY A 104 -32.39 -6.31 3.19
N ARG A 105 -32.32 -6.34 1.85
CA ARG A 105 -31.54 -5.39 1.05
C ARG A 105 -31.96 -3.95 1.25
N ARG A 106 -33.27 -3.65 1.25
CA ARG A 106 -33.78 -2.30 1.55
C ARG A 106 -33.43 -1.83 2.96
N THR A 107 -33.51 -2.74 3.93
CA THR A 107 -33.14 -2.47 5.32
C THR A 107 -31.65 -2.17 5.43
N PHE A 108 -30.82 -2.99 4.79
CA PHE A 108 -29.38 -2.78 4.71
C PHE A 108 -29.03 -1.44 4.05
N ALA A 109 -29.66 -1.11 2.91
CA ALA A 109 -29.43 0.16 2.23
C ALA A 109 -29.70 1.38 3.14
N GLY A 110 -30.75 1.33 3.96
CA GLY A 110 -31.00 2.39 4.95
C GLY A 110 -29.94 2.47 6.05
N LEU A 111 -29.39 1.32 6.50
CA LEU A 111 -28.28 1.29 7.46
C LEU A 111 -26.98 1.83 6.84
N ASP A 112 -26.68 1.44 5.60
CA ASP A 112 -25.49 1.87 4.86
C ASP A 112 -25.53 3.37 4.58
N GLU A 113 -26.68 3.90 4.13
CA GLU A 113 -26.88 5.34 3.95
C GLU A 113 -26.74 6.12 5.27
N ALA A 114 -27.33 5.63 6.36
CA ALA A 114 -27.18 6.25 7.68
C ALA A 114 -25.72 6.25 8.14
N SER A 115 -24.98 5.15 7.91
CA SER A 115 -23.57 5.05 8.24
C SER A 115 -22.72 6.02 7.41
N ASN A 116 -22.98 6.09 6.10
CA ASN A 116 -22.30 7.02 5.20
C ASN A 116 -22.54 8.48 5.61
N ASN A 117 -23.77 8.83 5.99
CA ASN A 117 -24.10 10.18 6.46
C ASN A 117 -23.43 10.53 7.79
N GLU A 118 -23.34 9.59 8.72
CA GLU A 118 -22.64 9.80 10.00
C GLU A 118 -21.14 10.04 9.78
N ILE A 119 -20.48 9.18 8.99
CA ILE A 119 -19.06 9.35 8.66
C ILE A 119 -18.83 10.61 7.84
N GLY A 120 -19.72 10.94 6.90
CA GLY A 120 -19.69 12.20 6.15
C GLY A 120 -19.74 13.42 7.06
N THR A 121 -20.66 13.43 8.02
CA THR A 121 -20.80 14.50 9.02
C THR A 121 -19.56 14.64 9.90
N LEU A 122 -18.90 13.53 10.24
CA LEU A 122 -17.62 13.55 10.97
C LEU A 122 -16.51 14.16 10.12
N LEU A 123 -16.40 13.77 8.85
CA LEU A 123 -15.37 14.26 7.94
C LEU A 123 -15.57 15.73 7.54
N ASP A 124 -16.81 16.21 7.47
CA ASP A 124 -17.11 17.60 7.14
C ASP A 124 -16.63 18.61 8.19
N GLN A 125 -16.42 18.15 9.43
CA GLN A 125 -15.83 18.97 10.50
C GLN A 125 -14.33 19.20 10.33
N LEU A 126 -13.70 18.54 9.34
CA LEU A 126 -12.26 18.63 9.08
C LEU A 126 -11.99 19.41 7.78
N PRO A 127 -10.94 20.26 7.73
CA PRO A 127 -10.37 20.76 6.48
C PRO A 127 -9.90 19.61 5.58
N ALA A 128 -9.87 19.82 4.25
CA ALA A 128 -9.53 18.78 3.27
C ALA A 128 -8.20 18.07 3.58
N GLU A 129 -7.13 18.82 3.86
CA GLU A 129 -5.81 18.27 4.21
C GLU A 129 -5.85 17.36 5.45
N ARG A 130 -6.70 17.70 6.43
CA ARG A 130 -6.87 16.89 7.65
C ARG A 130 -7.70 15.64 7.39
N ARG A 131 -8.66 15.69 6.46
CA ARG A 131 -9.42 14.50 6.01
C ARG A 131 -8.47 13.50 5.37
N GLU A 132 -7.62 13.95 4.45
CA GLU A 132 -6.62 13.11 3.79
C GLU A 132 -5.67 12.48 4.81
N THR A 133 -5.14 13.28 5.74
CA THR A 133 -4.25 12.79 6.81
C THR A 133 -4.94 11.70 7.67
N LEU A 134 -6.19 11.92 8.07
CA LEU A 134 -6.95 10.95 8.87
C LEU A 134 -7.19 9.65 8.11
N VAL A 135 -7.64 9.73 6.85
CA VAL A 135 -7.89 8.56 6.00
C VAL A 135 -6.60 7.75 5.81
N THR A 136 -5.48 8.40 5.52
CA THR A 136 -4.17 7.75 5.39
C THR A 136 -3.73 7.08 6.69
N ALA A 137 -3.96 7.70 7.84
CA ALA A 137 -3.68 7.10 9.15
C ALA A 137 -4.55 5.87 9.41
N MET A 138 -5.86 5.93 9.11
CA MET A 138 -6.77 4.79 9.27
C MET A 138 -6.39 3.62 8.34
N MET A 139 -6.04 3.91 7.08
CA MET A 139 -5.51 2.89 6.16
C MET A 139 -4.23 2.25 6.70
N THR A 140 -3.35 3.05 7.30
CA THR A 140 -2.13 2.54 7.93
C THR A 140 -2.44 1.65 9.12
N ILE A 141 -3.37 2.04 10.00
CA ILE A 141 -3.82 1.22 11.13
C ILE A 141 -4.42 -0.11 10.64
N MET A 142 -5.33 -0.07 9.65
CA MET A 142 -5.94 -1.28 9.09
C MET A 142 -4.90 -2.22 8.47
N ARG A 143 -3.90 -1.68 7.77
CA ARG A 143 -2.80 -2.47 7.20
C ARG A 143 -1.91 -3.11 8.26
N LEU A 144 -1.63 -2.40 9.35
CA LEU A 144 -0.75 -2.89 10.42
C LEU A 144 -1.44 -3.89 11.36
N LEU A 145 -2.77 -3.77 11.53
CA LEU A 145 -3.55 -4.61 12.45
C LEU A 145 -4.38 -5.71 11.76
N GLY A 146 -4.66 -5.60 10.47
CA GLY A 146 -5.42 -6.59 9.71
C GLY A 146 -4.55 -7.74 9.17
N ASP A 147 -5.19 -8.86 8.80
CA ASP A 147 -4.55 -10.08 8.29
C ASP A 147 -3.95 -9.96 6.87
N GLY A 148 -3.50 -8.77 6.47
CA GLY A 148 -2.79 -8.57 5.19
C GLY A 148 -3.67 -8.59 3.93
N ILE A 149 -4.99 -8.53 4.05
CA ILE A 149 -5.85 -8.25 2.89
C ILE A 149 -5.80 -6.74 2.62
N GLU A 150 -4.69 -6.29 2.03
CA GLU A 150 -4.68 -4.99 1.37
C GLU A 150 -5.72 -5.04 0.24
N PRO A 151 -6.65 -4.07 0.14
CA PRO A 151 -7.25 -3.77 -1.15
C PRO A 151 -6.08 -3.59 -2.12
N LYS A 152 -6.15 -4.19 -3.32
CA LYS A 152 -5.19 -3.92 -4.40
C LYS A 152 -5.32 -2.46 -4.83
N VAL A 153 -4.90 -1.52 -4.00
CA VAL A 153 -4.86 -0.13 -4.38
C VAL A 153 -3.76 -0.04 -5.44
N PRO A 154 -4.10 0.31 -6.69
CA PRO A 154 -3.10 0.43 -7.74
C PRO A 154 -2.13 1.55 -7.35
N TYR A 155 -0.84 1.31 -7.52
CA TYR A 155 0.14 2.39 -7.57
C TYR A 155 0.11 3.00 -8.97
N ILE A 156 0.44 4.28 -9.07
CA ILE A 156 0.63 4.97 -10.35
C ILE A 156 2.11 5.27 -10.57
N LEU A 157 2.53 5.35 -11.82
CA LEU A 157 3.80 5.95 -12.18
C LEU A 157 3.52 7.32 -12.79
N ARG A 158 4.06 8.36 -12.17
CA ARG A 158 3.89 9.75 -12.62
C ARG A 158 5.24 10.43 -12.87
N PRO A 159 5.27 11.52 -13.65
CA PRO A 159 6.45 12.37 -13.76
C PRO A 159 6.86 12.97 -12.40
N LEU A 160 8.10 13.46 -12.35
CA LEU A 160 8.63 14.24 -11.22
C LEU A 160 7.80 15.52 -11.02
N GLN A 161 7.46 15.84 -9.78
CA GLN A 161 6.70 17.00 -9.34
C GLN A 161 7.50 17.82 -8.31
N THR A 162 7.07 19.07 -8.07
CA THR A 162 7.64 19.91 -7.01
C THR A 162 7.52 19.21 -5.66
N GLY A 163 8.61 19.17 -4.89
CA GLY A 163 8.69 18.47 -3.61
C GLY A 163 9.36 17.10 -3.69
N ASP A 164 9.25 16.40 -4.83
CA ASP A 164 9.83 15.05 -4.98
C ASP A 164 11.35 15.04 -4.85
N VAL A 165 12.05 16.08 -5.32
CA VAL A 165 13.53 16.16 -5.21
C VAL A 165 13.97 16.07 -3.74
N GLY A 166 13.38 16.90 -2.89
CA GLY A 166 13.70 16.88 -1.45
C GLY A 166 13.27 15.57 -0.80
N TRP A 167 12.08 15.07 -1.16
CA TRP A 167 11.57 13.80 -0.65
C TRP A 167 12.47 12.61 -1.01
N ILE A 168 12.79 12.41 -2.29
CA ILE A 168 13.64 11.31 -2.78
C ILE A 168 15.03 11.38 -2.15
N THR A 169 15.62 12.59 -2.04
CA THR A 169 16.92 12.80 -1.37
C THR A 169 16.85 12.31 0.07
N HIS A 170 15.89 12.83 0.85
CA HIS A 170 15.70 12.48 2.25
C HIS A 170 15.46 10.97 2.44
N ARG A 171 14.56 10.38 1.62
CA ARG A 171 14.18 8.98 1.75
C ARG A 171 15.31 8.02 1.39
N GLN A 172 16.03 8.26 0.28
CA GLN A 172 17.16 7.40 -0.07
C GLN A 172 18.32 7.54 0.93
N GLY A 173 18.63 8.76 1.39
CA GLY A 173 19.63 8.97 2.44
C GLY A 173 19.33 8.14 3.69
N LEU A 174 18.11 8.27 4.21
CA LEU A 174 17.67 7.54 5.40
C LEU A 174 17.67 6.01 5.19
N LEU A 175 17.10 5.53 4.09
CA LEU A 175 16.99 4.09 3.82
C LEU A 175 18.38 3.44 3.69
N TYR A 176 19.29 4.05 2.95
CA TYR A 176 20.62 3.47 2.74
C TYR A 176 21.50 3.57 3.99
N ALA A 177 21.33 4.62 4.81
CA ALA A 177 21.96 4.68 6.13
C ALA A 177 21.45 3.56 7.06
N GLN A 178 20.14 3.31 7.08
CA GLN A 178 19.54 2.26 7.91
C GLN A 178 19.90 0.84 7.46
N GLU A 179 19.87 0.57 6.16
CA GLU A 179 20.05 -0.79 5.61
C GLU A 179 21.52 -1.17 5.43
N TYR A 180 22.38 -0.20 5.09
CA TYR A 180 23.77 -0.45 4.72
C TYR A 180 24.80 0.31 5.58
N GLY A 181 24.34 1.16 6.50
CA GLY A 181 25.21 1.98 7.34
C GLY A 181 26.03 3.01 6.55
N TRP A 182 25.53 3.43 5.38
CA TRP A 182 26.15 4.47 4.56
C TRP A 182 25.98 5.84 5.22
N ASP A 183 26.98 6.70 5.05
CA ASP A 183 26.99 8.04 5.64
C ASP A 183 26.34 9.11 4.75
N GLU A 184 26.32 10.36 5.22
CA GLU A 184 25.71 11.51 4.55
C GLU A 184 26.28 11.81 3.16
N THR A 185 27.45 11.28 2.82
CA THR A 185 28.02 11.49 1.48
C THR A 185 27.23 10.78 0.38
N TYR A 186 26.45 9.73 0.72
CA TYR A 186 25.49 9.14 -0.19
C TYR A 186 24.30 10.08 -0.44
N GLU A 187 23.77 10.71 0.61
CA GLU A 187 22.70 11.69 0.48
C GLU A 187 23.13 12.88 -0.40
N ALA A 188 24.36 13.35 -0.23
CA ALA A 188 24.96 14.38 -1.08
C ALA A 188 24.99 13.95 -2.56
N LEU A 189 25.42 12.72 -2.86
CA LEU A 189 25.40 12.18 -4.23
C LEU A 189 23.99 12.15 -4.83
N VAL A 190 22.99 11.70 -4.05
CA VAL A 190 21.59 11.68 -4.50
C VAL A 190 21.11 13.09 -4.81
N ALA A 191 21.40 14.05 -3.93
CA ALA A 191 21.04 15.45 -4.12
C ALA A 191 21.69 16.05 -5.38
N GLU A 192 22.98 15.79 -5.61
CA GLU A 192 23.71 16.25 -6.80
C GLU A 192 23.08 15.72 -8.10
N ILE A 193 22.72 14.43 -8.14
CA ILE A 193 22.07 13.83 -9.31
C ILE A 193 20.71 14.48 -9.56
N LEU A 194 19.89 14.67 -8.52
CA LEU A 194 18.57 15.27 -8.66
C LEU A 194 18.61 16.75 -9.06
N VAL A 195 19.53 17.52 -8.47
CA VAL A 195 19.75 18.93 -8.84
C VAL A 195 20.22 19.03 -10.29
N GLY A 196 21.17 18.18 -10.69
CA GLY A 196 21.64 18.10 -12.08
C GLY A 196 20.50 17.79 -13.04
N PHE A 197 19.68 16.78 -12.72
CA PHE A 197 18.52 16.41 -13.53
C PHE A 197 17.57 17.60 -13.70
N VAL A 198 17.13 18.25 -12.62
CA VAL A 198 16.15 19.35 -12.73
C VAL A 198 16.71 20.57 -13.47
N ARG A 199 17.98 20.93 -13.25
CA ARG A 199 18.58 22.11 -13.89
C ARG A 199 18.81 21.95 -15.38
N PHE A 200 19.12 20.73 -15.83
CA PHE A 200 19.52 20.45 -17.21
C PHE A 200 18.57 19.51 -17.94
N TYR A 201 17.36 19.32 -17.41
CA TYR A 201 16.37 18.38 -17.91
C TYR A 201 16.04 18.62 -19.39
N ASP A 202 16.31 17.62 -20.23
CA ASP A 202 15.81 17.59 -21.61
C ASP A 202 14.75 16.48 -21.77
N PRO A 203 13.46 16.81 -21.92
CA PRO A 203 12.38 15.81 -22.05
C PRO A 203 12.48 14.94 -23.32
N LYS A 204 13.32 15.32 -24.30
CA LYS A 204 13.61 14.48 -25.48
C LYS A 204 14.64 13.40 -25.18
N LYS A 205 15.51 13.63 -24.21
CA LYS A 205 16.66 12.77 -23.90
C LYS A 205 16.55 12.07 -22.55
N GLU A 206 15.75 12.61 -21.64
CA GLU A 206 15.69 12.23 -20.24
C GLU A 206 14.25 12.10 -19.74
N ARG A 207 14.05 11.30 -18.70
CA ARG A 207 12.76 11.16 -18.02
C ARG A 207 12.95 10.59 -16.62
N ALA A 208 12.06 10.97 -15.71
CA ALA A 208 11.94 10.40 -14.37
C ALA A 208 10.55 9.81 -14.17
N TRP A 209 10.48 8.74 -13.39
CA TRP A 209 9.22 8.13 -12.93
C TRP A 209 9.24 8.05 -11.43
N VAL A 210 8.14 8.48 -10.83
CA VAL A 210 7.86 8.39 -9.40
C VAL A 210 6.70 7.45 -9.23
N ALA A 211 6.91 6.39 -8.45
CA ALA A 211 5.85 5.48 -8.04
C ALA A 211 5.12 6.10 -6.84
N GLU A 212 3.82 6.32 -7.00
CA GLU A 212 2.96 6.86 -5.96
C GLU A 212 1.87 5.85 -5.60
N ARG A 213 1.64 5.66 -4.30
CA ARG A 213 0.59 4.80 -3.76
C ARG A 213 -0.08 5.52 -2.59
N ASN A 214 -1.40 5.70 -2.65
CA ASN A 214 -2.17 6.43 -1.63
C ASN A 214 -1.67 7.87 -1.38
N GLY A 215 -1.26 8.57 -2.44
CA GLY A 215 -0.68 9.92 -2.32
C GLY A 215 0.76 9.96 -1.78
N GLU A 216 1.33 8.82 -1.42
CA GLU A 216 2.71 8.73 -0.92
C GLU A 216 3.67 8.25 -2.01
N VAL A 217 4.83 8.89 -2.10
CA VAL A 217 5.92 8.43 -2.97
C VAL A 217 6.56 7.18 -2.38
N VAL A 218 6.43 6.07 -3.10
CA VAL A 218 6.91 4.74 -2.69
C VAL A 218 8.09 4.22 -3.51
N GLY A 219 8.57 4.99 -4.48
CA GLY A 219 9.76 4.65 -5.26
C GLY A 219 10.02 5.64 -6.39
N SER A 220 11.20 5.56 -6.99
CA SER A 220 11.53 6.35 -8.16
C SER A 220 12.58 5.67 -9.02
N VAL A 221 12.71 6.13 -10.27
CA VAL A 221 13.84 5.84 -11.15
C VAL A 221 14.01 6.96 -12.17
N PHE A 222 15.23 7.16 -12.63
CA PHE A 222 15.60 8.20 -13.59
C PHE A 222 16.34 7.58 -14.77
N ALA A 223 15.98 7.98 -15.99
CA ALA A 223 16.76 7.78 -17.20
C ALA A 223 17.37 9.13 -17.59
N VAL A 224 18.69 9.24 -17.48
CA VAL A 224 19.46 10.46 -17.76
C VAL A 224 20.34 10.28 -18.98
N HIS A 225 20.62 11.38 -19.69
CA HIS A 225 21.45 11.37 -20.88
C HIS A 225 22.93 11.25 -20.47
N GLN A 226 23.66 10.26 -21.00
CA GLN A 226 25.11 10.16 -20.79
C GLN A 226 25.90 10.50 -22.06
N SER A 227 25.43 10.07 -23.23
CA SER A 227 25.94 10.45 -24.55
C SER A 227 24.86 10.19 -25.61
N ASP A 228 25.10 10.57 -26.87
CA ASP A 228 24.12 10.42 -27.97
C ASP A 228 23.59 8.99 -28.12
N ASP A 229 24.43 7.98 -27.88
CA ASP A 229 24.05 6.56 -27.97
C ASP A 229 23.73 5.91 -26.61
N VAL A 230 24.04 6.57 -25.48
CA VAL A 230 23.97 5.96 -24.15
C VAL A 230 23.08 6.75 -23.19
N ALA A 231 22.03 6.09 -22.70
CA ALA A 231 21.25 6.54 -21.55
C ALA A 231 21.76 5.86 -20.27
N LYS A 232 21.51 6.49 -19.13
CA LYS A 232 21.92 5.97 -17.82
C LYS A 232 20.74 5.89 -16.85
N LEU A 233 20.55 4.71 -16.26
CA LEU A 233 19.57 4.48 -15.21
C LEU A 233 20.17 4.90 -13.86
N ARG A 234 19.43 5.73 -13.13
CA ARG A 234 19.85 6.33 -11.86
C ARG A 234 18.74 6.27 -10.81
N LEU A 235 19.15 6.28 -9.54
CA LEU A 235 18.31 6.48 -8.37
C LEU A 235 17.09 5.54 -8.27
N LEU A 236 17.23 4.28 -8.71
CA LEU A 236 16.19 3.28 -8.52
C LEU A 236 16.05 2.97 -7.02
N TYR A 237 14.88 3.18 -6.45
CA TYR A 237 14.54 2.69 -5.12
C TYR A 237 13.05 2.36 -4.99
N VAL A 238 12.73 1.53 -4.00
CA VAL A 238 11.35 1.23 -3.58
C VAL A 238 11.32 1.18 -2.06
N GLU A 239 10.37 1.93 -1.47
CA GLU A 239 10.10 1.94 -0.03
C GLU A 239 9.84 0.52 0.50
N PRO A 240 10.34 0.15 1.69
CA PRO A 240 10.14 -1.18 2.27
C PRO A 240 8.67 -1.63 2.29
N SER A 241 7.74 -0.70 2.55
CA SER A 241 6.29 -0.94 2.59
C SER A 241 5.66 -1.29 1.24
N ALA A 242 6.39 -1.10 0.13
CA ALA A 242 5.91 -1.34 -1.23
C ALA A 242 6.76 -2.38 -1.99
N ARG A 243 7.73 -3.02 -1.33
CA ARG A 243 8.52 -4.13 -1.89
C ARG A 243 7.63 -5.36 -2.10
N GLY A 244 7.96 -6.18 -3.11
CA GLY A 244 7.17 -7.37 -3.47
C GLY A 244 5.96 -7.09 -4.39
N LEU A 245 5.59 -5.82 -4.61
CA LEU A 245 4.47 -5.42 -5.48
C LEU A 245 4.87 -5.29 -6.97
N GLY A 246 6.09 -5.67 -7.34
CA GLY A 246 6.60 -5.57 -8.72
C GLY A 246 6.97 -4.15 -9.18
N ILE A 247 6.90 -3.14 -8.31
CA ILE A 247 7.16 -1.72 -8.63
C ILE A 247 8.58 -1.54 -9.20
N GLY A 248 9.61 -2.11 -8.57
CA GLY A 248 10.99 -1.95 -9.02
C GLY A 248 11.21 -2.49 -10.44
N LYS A 249 10.60 -3.64 -10.77
CA LYS A 249 10.63 -4.18 -12.14
C LYS A 249 9.94 -3.22 -13.11
N ARG A 250 8.75 -2.74 -12.77
CA ARG A 250 7.99 -1.83 -13.63
C ARG A 250 8.74 -0.53 -13.90
N LEU A 251 9.38 0.05 -12.88
CA LEU A 251 10.23 1.23 -13.02
C LEU A 251 11.39 1.00 -14.01
N VAL A 252 12.09 -0.14 -13.90
CA VAL A 252 13.16 -0.50 -14.84
C VAL A 252 12.62 -0.72 -16.27
N ASP A 253 11.49 -1.41 -16.41
CA ASP A 253 10.85 -1.62 -17.71
C ASP A 253 10.53 -0.29 -18.42
N GLU A 254 10.03 0.72 -17.69
CA GLU A 254 9.75 2.05 -18.22
C GLU A 254 11.02 2.78 -18.69
N CYS A 255 12.12 2.66 -17.93
CA CYS A 255 13.42 3.21 -18.33
C CYS A 255 13.92 2.57 -19.65
N ILE A 256 13.79 1.26 -19.80
CA ILE A 256 14.18 0.53 -21.01
C ILE A 256 13.29 0.96 -22.19
N ALA A 257 11.97 1.01 -21.99
CA ALA A 257 11.01 1.40 -23.02
C ALA A 257 11.28 2.85 -23.50
N PHE A 258 11.52 3.77 -22.56
CA PHE A 258 11.89 5.14 -22.89
C PHE A 258 13.20 5.19 -23.68
N ALA A 259 14.25 4.51 -23.21
CA ALA A 259 15.55 4.56 -23.86
C ALA A 259 15.47 4.06 -25.32
N ARG A 260 14.76 2.96 -25.56
CA ARG A 260 14.45 2.46 -26.92
C ARG A 260 13.68 3.48 -27.75
N SER A 261 12.63 4.08 -27.18
CA SER A 261 11.80 5.06 -27.90
C SER A 261 12.55 6.33 -28.32
N ARG A 262 13.65 6.64 -27.62
CA ARG A 262 14.54 7.78 -27.93
C ARG A 262 15.72 7.41 -28.82
N GLY A 263 15.86 6.15 -29.21
CA GLY A 263 16.90 5.69 -30.11
C GLY A 263 18.27 5.50 -29.45
N TYR A 264 18.34 5.43 -28.12
CA TYR A 264 19.58 5.03 -27.45
C TYR A 264 19.92 3.58 -27.80
N LYS A 265 21.21 3.31 -27.96
CA LYS A 265 21.73 1.97 -28.27
C LYS A 265 22.04 1.18 -27.00
N THR A 266 22.42 1.88 -25.93
CA THR A 266 22.79 1.25 -24.67
C THR A 266 22.14 1.96 -23.49
N LEU A 267 21.60 1.19 -22.55
CA LEU A 267 21.22 1.66 -21.22
C LEU A 267 22.24 1.15 -20.20
N THR A 268 22.95 2.05 -19.52
CA THR A 268 23.96 1.71 -18.51
C THR A 268 23.50 2.08 -17.10
N LEU A 269 24.05 1.44 -16.08
CA LEU A 269 23.85 1.81 -14.67
C LEU A 269 25.10 1.54 -13.85
N TRP A 270 25.20 2.23 -12.72
CA TRP A 270 26.21 1.95 -11.70
C TRP A 270 25.51 1.60 -10.38
N THR A 271 25.97 0.54 -9.72
CA THR A 271 25.41 0.02 -8.46
C THR A 271 26.54 -0.58 -7.61
N ASN A 272 26.24 -1.00 -6.38
CA ASN A 272 27.18 -1.73 -5.52
C ASN A 272 26.77 -3.21 -5.43
N ASP A 273 27.74 -4.11 -5.34
CA ASP A 273 27.53 -5.56 -5.27
C ASP A 273 26.59 -5.99 -4.12
N ILE A 274 26.65 -5.30 -2.98
CA ILE A 274 25.80 -5.51 -1.81
C ILE A 274 24.31 -5.22 -2.06
N LEU A 275 23.96 -4.50 -3.14
CA LEU A 275 22.57 -4.17 -3.50
C LEU A 275 21.88 -5.32 -4.25
N VAL A 276 21.86 -6.51 -3.63
CA VAL A 276 21.43 -7.78 -4.25
C VAL A 276 20.03 -7.70 -4.87
N ALA A 277 19.08 -7.07 -4.19
CA ALA A 277 17.70 -6.97 -4.67
C ALA A 277 17.59 -6.15 -5.97
N ALA A 278 18.27 -5.00 -6.04
CA ALA A 278 18.30 -4.17 -7.25
C ALA A 278 19.04 -4.90 -8.39
N ARG A 279 20.16 -5.56 -8.09
CA ARG A 279 20.93 -6.34 -9.07
C ARG A 279 20.10 -7.43 -9.72
N ARG A 280 19.27 -8.15 -8.95
CA ARG A 280 18.37 -9.17 -9.49
C ARG A 280 17.39 -8.59 -10.50
N ILE A 281 16.82 -7.42 -10.23
CA ILE A 281 15.92 -6.72 -11.18
C ILE A 281 16.66 -6.42 -12.49
N TYR A 282 17.90 -5.92 -12.41
CA TYR A 282 18.70 -5.62 -13.60
C TYR A 282 19.06 -6.89 -14.39
N GLN A 283 19.46 -7.96 -13.71
CA GLN A 283 19.76 -9.25 -14.33
C GLN A 283 18.54 -9.84 -15.04
N ASP A 284 17.37 -9.84 -14.37
CA ASP A 284 16.11 -10.32 -14.93
C ASP A 284 15.66 -9.48 -16.14
N ALA A 285 16.02 -8.18 -16.16
CA ALA A 285 15.78 -7.29 -17.30
C ALA A 285 16.83 -7.43 -18.42
N GLY A 286 17.84 -8.28 -18.27
CA GLY A 286 18.84 -8.59 -19.30
C GLY A 286 20.11 -7.75 -19.25
N PHE A 287 20.32 -6.92 -18.22
CA PHE A 287 21.57 -6.20 -18.04
C PHE A 287 22.73 -7.17 -17.77
N LYS A 288 23.89 -6.89 -18.35
CA LYS A 288 25.12 -7.66 -18.19
C LYS A 288 26.17 -6.84 -17.46
N LEU A 289 26.90 -7.47 -16.54
CA LEU A 289 28.02 -6.84 -15.85
C LEU A 289 29.12 -6.52 -16.87
N ALA A 290 29.51 -5.24 -16.94
CA ALA A 290 30.53 -4.75 -17.87
C ALA A 290 31.86 -4.46 -17.17
N LYS A 291 31.80 -3.94 -15.94
CA LYS A 291 32.99 -3.62 -15.12
C LYS A 291 32.64 -3.75 -13.64
N GLU A 292 33.60 -4.20 -12.83
CA GLU A 292 33.55 -4.09 -11.37
C GLU A 292 34.87 -3.57 -10.82
N GLU A 293 34.81 -2.80 -9.73
CA GLU A 293 35.98 -2.15 -9.14
C GLU A 293 35.78 -1.90 -7.63
N ARG A 294 36.81 -2.23 -6.85
CA ARG A 294 36.85 -1.92 -5.42
C ARG A 294 37.08 -0.43 -5.21
N HIS A 295 36.34 0.17 -4.31
CA HIS A 295 36.49 1.58 -3.97
C HIS A 295 36.01 1.83 -2.53
N THR A 296 36.37 2.99 -1.99
CA THR A 296 35.87 3.47 -0.71
C THR A 296 34.89 4.60 -0.97
N SER A 297 33.66 4.44 -0.51
CA SER A 297 32.60 5.46 -0.63
C SER A 297 31.57 5.26 0.46
N PHE A 298 30.89 6.34 0.84
CA PHE A 298 29.80 6.33 1.83
C PHE A 298 30.22 5.71 3.18
N GLY A 299 31.48 5.95 3.58
CA GLY A 299 32.05 5.44 4.82
C GLY A 299 32.32 3.92 4.82
N LYS A 300 32.28 3.25 3.66
CA LYS A 300 32.46 1.79 3.51
C LYS A 300 33.45 1.44 2.41
N GLU A 301 34.06 0.26 2.51
CA GLU A 301 34.71 -0.40 1.37
C GLU A 301 33.65 -1.18 0.58
N LEU A 302 33.54 -0.90 -0.72
CA LEU A 302 32.48 -1.40 -1.59
C LEU A 302 33.04 -1.93 -2.91
N VAL A 303 32.29 -2.80 -3.58
CA VAL A 303 32.57 -3.20 -4.97
C VAL A 303 31.53 -2.55 -5.87
N GLY A 304 31.97 -1.51 -6.58
CA GLY A 304 31.14 -0.78 -7.54
C GLY A 304 31.06 -1.57 -8.83
N GLN A 305 29.87 -1.65 -9.42
CA GLN A 305 29.58 -2.43 -10.61
C GLN A 305 28.88 -1.57 -11.66
N ILE A 306 29.38 -1.62 -12.89
CA ILE A 306 28.74 -1.04 -14.07
C ILE A 306 28.06 -2.17 -14.85
N TRP A 307 26.77 -1.99 -15.12
CA TRP A 307 25.97 -2.93 -15.89
C TRP A 307 25.42 -2.25 -17.13
N ASN A 308 25.43 -2.97 -18.26
CA ASN A 308 24.96 -2.47 -19.56
C ASN A 308 23.87 -3.38 -20.12
N LEU A 309 22.89 -2.76 -20.76
CA LEU A 309 21.88 -3.40 -21.59
C LEU A 309 21.97 -2.81 -22.99
N GLU A 310 22.20 -3.66 -23.99
CA GLU A 310 22.03 -3.29 -25.41
C GLU A 310 20.53 -3.27 -25.74
N LEU A 311 20.06 -2.20 -26.40
CA LEU A 311 18.64 -1.88 -26.54
C LEU A 311 18.02 -2.36 -27.86
#